data_AF-A0A381TJC4-F1
#
_entry.id   AF-A0A381TJC4-F1
#
_cell.length_a   1.000
_cell.length_b   1.000
_cell.length_c   1.000
_cell.angle_alpha   90.00
_cell.angle_beta   90.00
_cell.angle_gamma   90.00
#
_symmetry.space_group_name_H-M   'P 1'
#
loop_
_entity.id
_entity.type
_entity.pdbx_description
1 polymer ?
#
loop_
_entity_poly.entity_id
_entity_poly.type
_entity_poly.pdbx_seq_one_letter_code
_entity_poly.pdbx_strand_id
1 'polypeptide(L)'
;MSSENTWVNFFSEFSKSQGPFIQTLTIAFPDLSSSQFRVCSYLKAGYNTREIAEEMNLSVRSVESHRYRLRRKLGVSGSENLAMHLHSLH
;
A
#
# COMPACT_ATOMS: atom_id res chain seq x y z
N MET A 1 2.87 21.79 2.42
CA MET A 1 3.00 20.97 1.20
C MET A 1 1.76 20.10 1.11
N SER A 2 1.09 20.05 -0.05
CA SER A 2 -0.13 19.23 -0.23
C SER A 2 0.22 17.74 -0.19
N SER A 3 -0.62 16.90 0.43
CA SER A 3 -0.44 15.44 0.48
C SER A 3 -0.29 14.80 -0.90
N GLU A 4 -0.87 15.42 -1.93
CA GLU A 4 -0.72 14.95 -3.31
C GLU A 4 0.72 15.14 -3.85
N ASN A 5 1.39 16.23 -3.47
CA ASN A 5 2.79 16.45 -3.85
C ASN A 5 3.73 15.48 -3.12
N THR A 6 3.41 15.14 -1.87
CA THR A 6 4.15 14.13 -1.10
C THR A 6 4.03 12.75 -1.76
N TRP A 7 2.82 12.36 -2.16
CA TRP A 7 2.59 11.10 -2.89
C TRP A 7 3.34 11.04 -4.21
N VAL A 8 3.29 12.10 -5.02
CA VAL A 8 3.98 12.12 -6.34
C VAL A 8 5.49 11.94 -6.17
N ASN A 9 6.10 12.65 -5.22
CA ASN A 9 7.53 12.53 -4.95
C ASN A 9 7.91 11.14 -4.46
N PHE A 10 7.17 10.61 -3.48
CA PHE A 10 7.35 9.24 -2.99
C PHE A 10 7.22 8.22 -4.13
N PHE A 11 6.15 8.30 -4.92
CA PHE A 11 5.84 7.30 -5.93
C PHE A 11 6.83 7.32 -7.10
N SER A 12 7.34 8.51 -7.47
CA SER A 12 8.41 8.63 -8.46
C SER A 12 9.63 7.80 -8.06
N GLU A 13 10.12 7.93 -6.83
CA GLU A 13 11.27 7.16 -6.34
C GLU A 13 10.94 5.68 -6.09
N PHE A 14 9.75 5.40 -5.54
CA PHE A 14 9.28 4.04 -5.30
C PHE A 14 9.16 3.24 -6.60
N SER A 15 8.61 3.84 -7.66
CA SER A 15 8.39 3.16 -8.94
C SER A 15 9.69 2.75 -9.65
N LYS A 16 10.78 3.50 -9.45
CA LYS A 16 12.10 3.16 -9.99
C LYS A 16 12.68 1.91 -9.35
N SER A 17 12.41 1.68 -8.06
CA SER A 17 12.97 0.57 -7.28
C SER A 17 12.04 -0.65 -7.19
N GLN A 18 10.72 -0.43 -7.26
CA GLN A 18 9.69 -1.46 -7.06
C GLN A 18 8.80 -1.66 -8.31
N GLY A 19 9.34 -1.41 -9.50
CA GLY A 19 8.62 -1.56 -10.78
C GLY A 19 7.98 -2.95 -10.96
N PRO A 20 8.72 -4.06 -10.79
CA PRO A 20 8.18 -5.41 -10.86
C PRO A 20 7.00 -5.65 -9.90
N PHE A 21 7.12 -5.22 -8.63
CA PHE A 21 6.04 -5.28 -7.66
C PHE A 21 4.79 -4.50 -8.11
N ILE A 22 4.96 -3.28 -8.65
CA ILE A 22 3.84 -2.47 -9.16
C ILE A 22 3.13 -3.20 -10.30
N GLN A 23 3.89 -3.78 -11.22
CA GLN A 23 3.35 -4.56 -12.33
C GLN A 23 2.57 -5.78 -11.82
N THR A 24 3.17 -6.59 -10.94
CA THR A 24 2.52 -7.75 -10.33
C THR A 24 1.24 -7.35 -9.60
N LEU A 25 1.27 -6.29 -8.79
CA LEU A 25 0.11 -5.83 -8.02
C LEU A 25 -1.03 -5.35 -8.93
N THR A 26 -0.73 -4.60 -9.98
CA THR A 26 -1.73 -4.09 -10.93
C THR A 26 -2.34 -5.17 -11.82
N ILE A 27 -1.56 -6.19 -12.21
CA ILE A 27 -2.05 -7.33 -12.98
C ILE A 27 -2.88 -8.28 -12.11
N ALA A 28 -2.39 -8.63 -10.91
CA ALA A 28 -3.07 -9.59 -10.04
C ALA A 28 -4.33 -9.01 -9.39
N PHE A 29 -4.37 -7.69 -9.16
CA PHE A 29 -5.46 -7.03 -8.46
C PHE A 29 -5.91 -5.75 -9.19
N PRO A 30 -6.44 -5.86 -10.42
CA PRO A 30 -6.80 -4.72 -11.26
C PRO A 30 -7.90 -3.85 -10.64
N ASP A 31 -8.72 -4.41 -9.76
CA ASP A 31 -9.81 -3.68 -9.12
C ASP A 31 -9.36 -2.79 -7.94
N LEU A 32 -8.07 -2.77 -7.58
CA LEU A 32 -7.60 -1.94 -6.47
C LEU A 32 -7.88 -0.46 -6.74
N SER A 33 -8.54 0.20 -5.79
CA SER A 33 -8.71 1.65 -5.88
C SER A 33 -7.36 2.36 -5.68
N SER A 34 -7.24 3.60 -6.15
CA SER A 34 -6.01 4.39 -5.98
C SER A 34 -5.58 4.50 -4.51
N SER A 35 -6.53 4.65 -3.58
CA SER A 35 -6.24 4.69 -2.15
C SER A 35 -5.72 3.34 -1.62
N GLN A 36 -6.30 2.23 -2.07
CA GLN A 36 -5.83 0.87 -1.71
C GLN A 36 -4.42 0.62 -2.25
N PHE A 37 -4.16 1.04 -3.49
CA PHE A 37 -2.84 0.96 -4.10
C PHE A 37 -1.81 1.79 -3.33
N ARG A 38 -2.13 3.04 -2.96
CA ARG A 38 -1.26 3.88 -2.11
C ARG A 38 -0.88 3.19 -0.80
N VAL A 39 -1.86 2.60 -0.10
CA VAL A 39 -1.61 1.85 1.15
C VAL A 39 -0.67 0.65 0.90
N CYS A 40 -0.88 -0.12 -0.17
CA CYS A 40 0.01 -1.23 -0.52
C CYS A 40 1.44 -0.77 -0.82
N SER A 41 1.60 0.34 -1.56
CA SER A 41 2.91 0.90 -1.88
C SER A 41 3.66 1.36 -0.63
N TYR A 42 2.99 2.06 0.29
CA TYR A 42 3.62 2.45 1.56
C TYR A 42 3.98 1.25 2.43
N LEU A 43 3.10 0.24 2.52
CA LEU A 43 3.41 -1.00 3.24
C LEU A 43 4.63 -1.72 2.64
N LYS A 44 4.72 -1.82 1.31
CA LYS A 44 5.88 -2.41 0.60
C LYS A 44 7.15 -1.60 0.81
N ALA A 45 7.03 -0.28 0.98
CA ALA A 45 8.14 0.60 1.33
C ALA A 45 8.53 0.54 2.82
N GLY A 46 7.88 -0.30 3.64
CA GLY A 46 8.21 -0.51 5.05
C GLY A 46 7.49 0.40 6.04
N TYR A 47 6.53 1.21 5.58
CA TYR A 47 5.82 2.13 6.46
C TYR A 47 4.85 1.38 7.39
N ASN A 48 4.78 1.83 8.63
CA ASN A 48 3.83 1.34 9.61
C ASN A 48 2.46 2.06 9.51
N THR A 49 1.46 1.57 10.25
CA THR A 49 0.07 2.09 10.14
C THR A 49 -0.06 3.57 10.55
N ARG A 50 0.78 4.06 11.46
CA ARG A 50 0.76 5.47 11.87
C ARG A 50 1.38 6.36 10.80
N GLU A 51 2.53 5.98 10.27
CA GLU A 51 3.21 6.72 9.20
C GLU A 51 2.32 6.80 7.95
N ILE A 52 1.65 5.70 7.57
CA ILE A 52 0.68 5.71 6.47
C ILE A 52 -0.49 6.67 6.74
N ALA A 53 -0.96 6.73 7.99
CA ALA A 53 -2.06 7.61 8.36
C ALA A 53 -1.64 9.08 8.20
N GLU A 54 -0.43 9.43 8.63
CA GLU A 54 0.14 10.77 8.46
C GLU A 54 0.33 11.11 6.98
N GLU A 55 0.96 10.23 6.20
CA GLU A 55 1.22 10.43 4.77
C GLU A 55 -0.06 10.58 3.94
N MET A 56 -1.11 9.86 4.31
CA MET A 56 -2.40 9.90 3.62
C MET A 56 -3.37 10.96 4.19
N ASN A 57 -2.97 11.67 5.25
CA ASN A 57 -3.84 12.56 6.02
C ASN A 57 -5.17 11.87 6.44
N LEU A 58 -5.04 10.65 6.95
CA LEU A 58 -6.14 9.81 7.42
C LEU A 58 -5.98 9.52 8.91
N SER A 59 -7.05 9.05 9.55
CA SER A 59 -6.92 8.46 10.88
C SER A 59 -6.26 7.08 10.80
N VAL A 60 -5.54 6.69 11.87
CA VAL A 60 -5.01 5.31 12.01
C VAL A 60 -6.11 4.27 11.80
N ARG A 61 -7.30 4.51 12.34
CA ARG A 61 -8.46 3.63 12.21
C ARG A 61 -8.95 3.50 10.76
N SER A 62 -8.84 4.56 9.97
CA SER A 62 -9.12 4.51 8.53
C SER A 62 -8.11 3.60 7.83
N VAL A 63 -6.82 3.72 8.14
CA VAL A 63 -5.77 2.85 7.56
C VAL A 63 -5.96 1.39 7.99
N GLU A 64 -6.33 1.12 9.23
CA GLU A 64 -6.69 -0.23 9.70
C GLU A 64 -7.85 -0.83 8.89
N SER A 65 -8.88 -0.04 8.60
CA SER A 65 -10.01 -0.44 7.75
C SER A 65 -9.55 -0.73 6.31
N HIS A 66 -8.65 0.07 5.75
CA HIS A 66 -8.02 -0.22 4.45
C HIS A 66 -7.26 -1.55 4.49
N ARG A 67 -6.41 -1.78 5.51
CA ARG A 67 -5.64 -3.03 5.67
C ARG A 67 -6.56 -4.24 5.83
N TYR A 68 -7.68 -4.11 6.52
CA TYR A 68 -8.67 -5.18 6.64
C TYR A 68 -9.28 -5.54 5.28
N ARG A 69 -9.71 -4.54 4.50
CA ARG A 69 -10.27 -4.74 3.15
C ARG A 69 -9.24 -5.31 2.19
N LEU A 70 -8.00 -4.82 2.27
CA LEU A 70 -6.88 -5.30 1.47
C LEU A 70 -6.60 -6.78 1.73
N ARG A 71 -6.58 -7.22 3.00
CA ARG A 71 -6.41 -8.65 3.32
C ARG A 71 -7.45 -9.53 2.60
N ARG A 72 -8.72 -9.14 2.68
CA ARG A 72 -9.82 -9.88 2.01
C ARG A 72 -9.64 -9.91 0.49
N LYS A 73 -9.21 -8.79 -0.10
CA LYS A 73 -9.07 -8.64 -1.54
C LYS A 73 -7.83 -9.36 -2.10
N LEU A 74 -6.75 -9.38 -1.32
CA LEU A 74 -5.49 -10.04 -1.65
C LEU A 74 -5.50 -11.53 -1.25
N GLY A 75 -6.59 -12.03 -0.65
CA GLY A 75 -6.69 -13.42 -0.20
C GLY A 75 -5.77 -13.77 0.98
N VAL A 76 -5.30 -12.77 1.74
CA VAL A 76 -4.36 -12.96 2.85
C VAL A 76 -5.11 -13.48 4.08
N SER A 77 -4.66 -14.64 4.57
CA SER A 77 -5.26 -15.28 5.76
C SER A 77 -5.07 -14.42 7.02
N GLY A 78 -5.94 -14.60 8.02
CA GLY A 78 -5.90 -13.81 9.27
C GLY A 78 -4.61 -13.97 10.08
N SER A 79 -3.93 -15.10 9.93
CA SER A 79 -2.63 -15.38 10.57
C SER A 79 -1.44 -14.76 9.83
N GLU A 80 -1.63 -14.34 8.57
CA GLU A 80 -0.56 -13.82 7.74
C GLU A 80 -0.49 -12.28 7.83
N ASN A 81 0.74 -11.77 7.94
CA ASN A 81 0.97 -10.34 7.97
C ASN A 81 0.87 -9.79 6.54
N LEU A 82 -0.08 -8.88 6.33
CA LEU A 82 -0.29 -8.21 5.04
C LEU A 82 0.98 -7.58 4.47
N ALA A 83 1.82 -6.96 5.30
CA ALA A 83 3.07 -6.35 4.82
C ALA A 83 4.05 -7.43 4.34
N MET A 84 4.22 -8.52 5.10
CA MET A 84 5.09 -9.63 4.69
C MET A 84 4.61 -10.28 3.39
N HIS A 85 3.29 -10.46 3.23
CA HIS A 85 2.70 -10.93 2.00
C HIS A 85 3.06 -10.03 0.80
N LEU A 86 2.87 -8.70 0.94
CA LEU A 86 3.25 -7.74 -0.09
C LEU A 86 4.77 -7.74 -0.37
N HIS A 87 5.61 -7.97 0.64
CA HIS A 87 7.06 -8.11 0.45
C HIS A 87 7.42 -9.32 -0.41
N SER A 88 6.67 -10.42 -0.32
CA SER A 88 6.92 -11.63 -1.12
C SER A 88 6.59 -11.50 -2.61
N LEU A 89 5.75 -10.52 -2.98
CA LEU A 89 5.44 -10.21 -4.37
C LEU A 89 6.66 -9.55 -5.03
N HIS A 90 7.24 -10.22 -6.03
CA HIS A 90 8.33 -9.70 -6.86
C HIS A 90 7.80 -9.19 -8.18
#